data_AF-A0A816NCL1-F1
#
_entry.id   AF-A0A816NCL1-F1
#
_cell.length_a   1.000
_cell.length_b   1.000
_cell.length_c   1.000
_cell.angle_alpha   90.00
_cell.angle_beta   90.00
_cell.angle_gamma   90.00
#
_symmetry.space_group_name_H-M   'P 1'
#
loop_
_entity.id
_entity.type
_entity.pdbx_description
1 polymer ?
#
loop_
_entity_poly.entity_id
_entity_poly.type
_entity_poly.pdbx_seq_one_letter_code
_entity_poly.pdbx_strand_id
1 'polypeptide(L)'
;KIPTYTQLNNYLVHYKKKKYGSHKISLGELEQWCKNNLNVPTDENEAFVVSYKILYDNEEYEDDEGDEDVEENDGNRFRIFISSIRLLNIISMSSHVCSDATYKL
;
A
#
# COMPACT_ATOMS: atom_id res chain seq x y z
N LYS A 1 -18.70 -20.30 -30.33
CA LYS A 1 -17.69 -20.99 -29.48
C LYS A 1 -17.61 -20.24 -28.16
N ILE A 2 -17.82 -20.91 -27.04
CA ILE A 2 -17.71 -20.30 -25.71
C ILE A 2 -16.22 -20.30 -25.32
N PRO A 3 -15.63 -19.16 -24.92
CA PRO A 3 -14.24 -19.11 -24.52
C PRO A 3 -14.00 -19.97 -23.27
N THR A 4 -12.87 -20.66 -23.23
CA THR A 4 -12.46 -21.42 -22.05
C THR A 4 -12.00 -20.48 -20.95
N TYR A 5 -12.02 -20.96 -19.70
CA TYR A 5 -11.50 -20.21 -18.55
C TYR A 5 -10.07 -19.69 -18.79
N THR A 6 -9.20 -20.52 -19.37
CA THR A 6 -7.81 -20.14 -19.70
C THR A 6 -7.74 -18.99 -20.71
N GLN A 7 -8.62 -19.00 -21.73
CA GLN A 7 -8.67 -17.92 -22.72
C GLN A 7 -9.14 -16.60 -22.09
N LEU A 8 -10.13 -16.67 -21.20
CA LEU A 8 -10.60 -15.53 -20.41
C LEU A 8 -9.50 -15.00 -19.49
N ASN A 9 -8.81 -15.87 -18.76
CA ASN A 9 -7.73 -15.47 -17.86
C ASN A 9 -6.59 -14.79 -18.62
N ASN A 10 -6.14 -15.39 -19.73
CA ASN A 10 -5.08 -14.80 -20.56
C ASN A 10 -5.50 -13.43 -21.12
N TYR A 11 -6.74 -13.31 -21.61
CA TYR A 11 -7.28 -12.03 -22.06
C TYR A 11 -7.26 -10.97 -20.96
N LEU A 12 -7.72 -11.32 -19.76
CA LEU A 12 -7.75 -10.41 -18.61
C LEU A 12 -6.35 -9.99 -18.17
N VAL A 13 -5.40 -10.92 -18.11
CA VAL A 13 -3.99 -10.62 -17.79
C VAL A 13 -3.41 -9.65 -18.81
N HIS A 14 -3.59 -9.91 -20.11
CA HIS A 14 -3.12 -9.01 -21.17
C HIS A 14 -3.80 -7.64 -21.13
N TYR A 15 -5.11 -7.60 -20.93
CA TYR A 15 -5.87 -6.36 -20.81
C TYR A 15 -5.41 -5.52 -19.62
N LYS A 16 -5.27 -6.13 -18.44
CA LYS A 16 -4.79 -5.46 -17.23
C LYS A 16 -3.37 -4.93 -17.43
N LYS A 17 -2.48 -5.74 -18.01
CA LYS A 17 -1.10 -5.32 -18.32
C LYS A 17 -1.06 -4.14 -19.30
N LYS A 18 -1.93 -4.14 -20.32
CA LYS A 18 -2.01 -3.06 -21.31
C LYS A 18 -2.61 -1.78 -20.74
N LYS A 19 -3.64 -1.89 -19.90
CA LYS A 19 -4.39 -0.76 -19.36
C LYS A 19 -3.72 -0.11 -18.15
N TYR A 20 -3.19 -0.91 -17.24
CA TYR A 20 -2.66 -0.47 -15.94
C TYR A 20 -1.15 -0.68 -15.78
N GLY A 21 -0.50 -1.32 -16.77
CA GLY A 21 0.94 -1.57 -16.73
C GLY A 21 1.33 -2.83 -15.95
N SER A 22 2.58 -2.87 -15.50
CA SER A 22 3.12 -3.98 -14.70
C SER A 22 2.40 -4.08 -13.35
N HIS A 23 2.04 -5.28 -12.93
CA HIS A 23 1.54 -5.58 -11.59
C HIS A 23 2.67 -5.75 -10.55
N LYS A 24 3.91 -5.43 -10.94
CA LYS A 24 5.08 -5.39 -10.06
C LYS A 24 5.70 -4.00 -10.15
N ILE A 25 6.07 -3.45 -9.00
CA ILE A 25 6.79 -2.19 -8.83
C ILE A 25 8.06 -2.47 -8.03
N SER A 26 9.19 -1.85 -8.39
CA SER A 26 10.40 -1.94 -7.58
C SER A 26 10.29 -1.05 -6.33
N LEU A 27 11.10 -1.33 -5.30
CA LEU A 27 11.09 -0.54 -4.07
C LEU A 27 11.41 0.95 -4.34
N GLY A 28 12.38 1.22 -5.22
CA GLY A 28 12.74 2.61 -5.58
C GLY A 28 11.64 3.32 -6.38
N GLU A 29 10.94 2.62 -7.27
CA GLU A 29 9.77 3.19 -7.97
C GLU A 29 8.62 3.46 -6.99
N LEU A 30 8.40 2.58 -6.02
CA LEU A 30 7.37 2.75 -4.99
C LEU A 30 7.69 3.92 -4.07
N GLU A 31 8.95 4.07 -3.64
CA GLU A 31 9.41 5.22 -2.88
C GLU A 31 9.18 6.53 -3.65
N GLN A 32 9.57 6.56 -4.93
CA GLN A 32 9.36 7.74 -5.77
C GLN A 32 7.88 8.06 -5.95
N TRP A 33 7.03 7.04 -6.12
CA TRP A 33 5.59 7.22 -6.16
C TRP A 33 5.07 7.83 -4.86
N CYS A 34 5.55 7.37 -3.69
CA CYS A 34 5.16 7.95 -2.42
C CYS A 34 5.50 9.43 -2.34
N LYS A 35 6.75 9.80 -2.65
CA LYS A 35 7.22 11.20 -2.67
C LYS A 35 6.35 12.09 -3.55
N ASN A 36 5.94 11.59 -4.72
CA ASN A 36 5.12 12.35 -5.66
C ASN A 36 3.67 12.53 -5.18
N ASN A 37 3.18 11.67 -4.29
CA ASN A 37 1.79 11.64 -3.82
C ASN A 37 1.65 12.06 -2.34
N LEU A 38 2.63 12.79 -1.79
CA LEU A 38 2.55 13.34 -0.43
C LEU A 38 1.61 14.55 -0.33
N ASN A 39 1.35 15.22 -1.45
CA ASN A 39 0.51 16.41 -1.45
C ASN A 39 -0.95 16.03 -1.22
N VAL A 40 -1.60 16.75 -0.30
CA VAL A 40 -3.03 16.61 -0.05
C VAL A 40 -3.80 17.05 -1.31
N PRO A 41 -4.62 16.17 -1.91
CA PRO A 41 -5.33 16.48 -3.14
C PRO A 41 -6.51 17.40 -2.88
N THR A 42 -6.96 18.12 -3.90
CA THR A 42 -8.16 18.97 -3.80
C THR A 42 -9.45 18.14 -3.84
N ASP A 43 -9.46 17.00 -4.54
CA ASP A 43 -10.58 16.07 -4.55
C ASP A 43 -10.56 15.22 -3.27
N GLU A 44 -11.66 15.26 -2.51
CA GLU A 44 -11.77 14.55 -1.24
C GLU A 44 -11.72 13.01 -1.36
N ASN A 45 -11.99 12.48 -2.55
CA ASN A 45 -11.97 11.05 -2.84
C ASN A 45 -10.63 10.57 -3.43
N GLU A 46 -9.74 11.50 -3.80
CA GLU A 46 -8.44 11.16 -4.30
C GLU A 46 -7.54 10.67 -3.16
N ALA A 47 -6.85 9.57 -3.42
CA ALA A 47 -5.96 8.95 -2.46
C ALA A 47 -4.59 9.63 -2.49
N PHE A 48 -4.01 9.83 -1.32
CA PHE A 48 -2.67 10.37 -1.17
C PHE A 48 -1.93 9.65 -0.04
N VAL A 49 -0.61 9.79 -0.04
CA VAL A 49 0.26 9.19 0.97
C VAL A 49 0.28 10.08 2.20
N VAL A 50 -0.20 9.54 3.32
CA VAL A 50 -0.17 10.22 4.62
C VAL A 50 1.19 10.03 5.28
N SER A 51 1.74 8.82 5.23
CA SER A 51 3.09 8.51 5.72
C SER A 51 3.62 7.24 5.06
N TYR A 52 4.94 7.11 4.98
CA TYR A 52 5.61 5.86 4.58
C TYR A 52 6.95 5.73 5.31
N LYS A 53 7.38 4.49 5.58
CA LYS A 53 8.67 4.16 6.22
C LYS A 53 9.31 3.01 5.45
N ILE A 54 10.58 3.16 5.11
CA ILE A 54 11.42 2.09 4.56
C ILE A 54 12.39 1.70 5.66
N LEU A 55 12.32 0.47 6.13
CA LEU A 55 13.22 -0.10 7.12
C LEU A 55 14.24 -0.93 6.38
N TYR A 56 15.50 -0.51 6.45
CA TYR A 56 16.64 -1.29 5.97
C TYR A 56 17.24 -2.07 7.13
N ASP A 57 17.78 -3.27 6.87
CA ASP A 57 18.29 -4.21 7.87
C ASP A 57 19.41 -3.65 8.80
N ASN A 58 19.93 -2.45 8.51
CA ASN A 58 21.02 -1.80 9.24
C ASN A 58 20.64 -0.53 10.02
N GLU A 59 19.37 -0.15 10.08
CA GLU A 59 18.92 0.99 10.88
C GLU A 59 18.30 0.49 12.20
N GLU A 60 19.15 0.34 13.21
CA GLU A 60 18.76 0.14 14.61
C GLU A 60 18.11 1.45 15.11
N TYR A 61 16.80 1.57 14.93
CA TYR A 61 16.03 2.59 15.63
C TYR A 61 15.67 2.05 17.01
N GLU A 62 16.02 2.80 18.05
CA GLU A 62 15.37 2.73 19.36
C GLU A 62 13.89 3.10 19.14
N ASP A 63 13.04 2.11 18.81
CA ASP A 63 11.59 2.27 18.93
C ASP A 63 11.29 2.31 20.44
N ASP A 64 11.10 3.53 20.95
CA ASP A 64 10.34 3.78 22.17
C ASP A 64 8.91 3.27 21.93
N GLU A 65 8.43 2.47 22.89
CA GLU A 65 7.13 1.78 22.94
C GLU A 65 6.98 0.48 22.13
N GLY A 66 7.63 -0.58 22.65
CA GLY A 66 6.95 -1.78 23.12
C GLY A 66 5.97 -2.50 22.19
N ASP A 67 6.50 -3.31 21.29
CA ASP A 67 5.82 -4.51 20.77
C ASP A 67 6.85 -5.64 20.70
N GLU A 68 7.10 -6.28 21.85
CA GLU A 68 7.73 -7.60 21.93
C GLU A 68 6.73 -8.62 21.39
N ASP A 69 6.73 -8.90 20.08
CA ASP A 69 6.21 -10.16 19.49
C ASP A 69 6.27 -10.13 17.93
N VAL A 70 7.45 -9.92 17.34
CA VAL A 70 7.65 -10.27 15.93
C VAL A 70 8.92 -11.11 15.77
N GLU A 71 8.72 -12.42 15.75
CA GLU A 71 9.73 -13.40 15.37
C GLU A 71 10.43 -13.00 14.06
N GLU A 72 11.74 -13.25 14.06
CA GLU A 72 12.74 -13.01 13.03
C GLU A 72 12.23 -13.17 11.59
N ASN A 73 12.25 -12.06 10.85
CA ASN A 73 12.47 -12.11 9.41
C ASN A 73 13.25 -10.86 9.02
N ASP A 74 14.59 -11.00 9.02
CA ASP A 74 15.55 -10.04 8.48
C ASP A 74 15.24 -9.79 7.00
N GLY A 75 14.58 -8.68 6.74
CA GLY A 75 14.31 -8.23 5.39
C GLY A 75 13.79 -6.80 5.39
N ASN A 76 14.19 -6.06 4.36
CA ASN A 76 13.73 -4.71 4.11
C ASN A 76 12.20 -4.61 4.21
N ARG A 77 11.69 -3.91 5.22
CA ARG A 77 10.25 -3.73 5.46
C ARG A 77 9.80 -2.38 4.91
N PHE A 78 8.76 -2.38 4.08
CA PHE A 78 8.14 -1.17 3.56
C PHE A 78 6.75 -1.00 4.17
N ARG A 79 6.53 0.09 4.90
CA ARG A 79 5.22 0.46 5.47
C ARG A 79 4.71 1.71 4.76
N ILE A 80 3.44 1.71 4.37
CA ILE A 80 2.79 2.86 3.74
C ILE A 80 1.38 3.04 4.30
N PHE A 81 1.02 4.28 4.58
CA PHE A 81 -0.33 4.68 4.94
C PHE A 81 -0.89 5.58 3.84
N ILE A 82 -1.92 5.09 3.17
CA ILE A 82 -2.66 5.80 2.11
C ILE A 82 -4.05 6.11 2.63
N SER A 83 -4.52 7.33 2.42
CA SER A 83 -5.89 7.72 2.76
C SER A 83 -6.43 8.75 1.77
N SER A 84 -7.66 9.19 1.97
CA SER A 84 -8.26 10.34 1.29
C SER A 84 -8.77 11.32 2.34
N ILE A 85 -9.00 12.59 1.96
CA ILE A 85 -9.55 13.59 2.89
C ILE A 85 -10.85 13.09 3.51
N ARG A 86 -11.73 12.50 2.68
CA ARG A 86 -13.00 11.95 3.14
C ARG A 86 -12.80 10.87 4.21
N LEU A 87 -11.86 9.94 4.01
CA LEU A 87 -11.60 8.87 4.99
C LEU A 87 -11.01 9.44 6.28
N LEU A 88 -10.08 10.40 6.20
CA LEU A 88 -9.52 11.07 7.38
C LEU A 88 -10.60 11.82 8.17
N ASN A 89 -11.55 12.47 7.49
CA ASN A 89 -12.69 13.14 8.12
C ASN A 89 -13.65 12.16 8.80
N ILE A 90 -13.84 10.96 8.24
CA ILE A 90 -14.65 9.92 8.88
C ILE A 90 -13.94 9.38 10.12
N ILE A 91 -12.62 9.14 10.02
CA ILE A 91 -11.80 8.68 11.14
C ILE A 91 -11.83 9.68 12.29
N SER A 92 -11.75 10.99 12.01
CA SER A 92 -11.81 12.03 13.05
C SER A 92 -13.15 12.07 13.79
N MET A 93 -14.22 11.53 13.20
CA MET A 93 -15.54 11.39 13.83
C MET A 93 -15.74 10.04 14.54
N SER A 94 -14.83 9.09 14.34
CA SER A 94 -14.91 7.76 14.94
C SER A 94 -14.33 7.76 16.35
N SER A 95 -15.02 7.08 17.28
CA SER A 95 -14.50 6.81 18.62
C SER A 95 -13.55 5.60 18.66
N HIS A 96 -13.59 4.73 17.65
CA HIS A 96 -12.81 3.51 17.55
C HIS A 96 -12.38 3.29 16.10
N VAL A 97 -11.10 2.94 15.90
CA VAL A 97 -10.56 2.55 14.60
C VAL A 97 -10.38 1.03 14.61
N CYS A 98 -11.07 0.33 13.70
CA CYS A 98 -10.85 -1.10 13.49
C CYS A 98 -9.78 -1.25 12.40
N SER A 99 -8.60 -1.77 12.77
CA SER A 99 -7.44 -1.92 11.88
C SER A 99 -7.32 -3.30 11.22
N ASP A 100 -8.29 -4.19 11.39
CA ASP A 100 -8.18 -5.56 10.88
C ASP A 100 -8.50 -5.63 9.37
N ALA A 101 -7.47 -5.50 8.54
CA ALA A 101 -7.52 -5.78 7.11
C ALA A 101 -6.18 -6.34 6.62
N THR A 102 -5.79 -7.50 7.16
CA THR A 102 -4.62 -8.23 6.62
C THR A 102 -5.00 -8.94 5.32
N TYR A 103 -4.76 -8.31 4.17
CA TYR A 103 -4.81 -9.00 2.89
C TYR A 103 -3.49 -9.76 2.70
N LYS A 104 -3.51 -11.09 2.82
CA LYS A 104 -2.38 -11.93 2.35
C LYS A 104 -2.28 -11.77 0.83
N LEU A 105 -1.18 -11.16 0.37
CA LEU A 105 -0.82 -11.04 -1.04
C LEU A 105 -0.37 -12.38 -1.62
#